data_AF-A0A6M3L605-F1
#
_entry.id   AF-A0A6M3L605-F1
#
_cell.length_a   1.000
_cell.length_b   1.000
_cell.length_c   1.000
_cell.angle_alpha   90.00
_cell.angle_beta   90.00
_cell.angle_gamma   90.00
#
_symmetry.space_group_name_H-M   'P 1'
#
loop_
_entity.id
_entity.type
_entity.pdbx_description
1 polymer ?
#
loop_
_entity_poly.entity_id
_entity_poly.type
_entity_poly.pdbx_seq_one_letter_code
_entity_poly.pdbx_strand_id
1 'polypeptide(L)'
;MSEKQKDSIDDREQRLAKEKGELEKLHDQVKKEIEDLQVQRKVFREQVEIFEAGSKGSIPITMAGRPEKIEIVSEERMRQAADLEAFMHEEVEIMVPPGNSDSDIPVLLVNVNGINQPIVRGKRQRIKRKYIEALARSRFTRYDTKAPDHNTPDMIQLNHYTTVSYPFTVYKDTPKGHAWLQEIIAQP
;
A
#
# COMPACT_ATOMS: atom_id res chain seq x y z
N MET A 1 -27.30 -46.69 77.29
CA MET A 1 -26.67 -45.58 76.53
C MET A 1 -27.63 -44.42 76.48
N SER A 2 -27.17 -43.25 76.93
CA SER A 2 -27.94 -42.12 77.47
C SER A 2 -28.78 -41.36 76.43
N GLU A 3 -30.02 -41.02 76.78
CA GLU A 3 -30.99 -40.20 76.03
C GLU A 3 -30.42 -38.88 75.50
N LYS A 4 -29.49 -38.26 76.25
CA LYS A 4 -28.83 -37.00 75.84
C LYS A 4 -27.93 -37.11 74.62
N GLN A 5 -27.47 -38.31 74.25
CA GLN A 5 -26.67 -38.52 73.03
C GLN A 5 -27.54 -38.68 71.78
N LYS A 6 -28.81 -39.06 71.90
CA LYS A 6 -29.71 -39.21 70.76
C LYS A 6 -30.22 -37.85 70.25
N ASP A 7 -30.60 -36.96 71.17
CA ASP A 7 -31.05 -35.60 70.81
C ASP A 7 -29.94 -34.78 70.11
N SER A 8 -28.68 -34.96 70.51
CA SER A 8 -27.53 -34.29 69.88
C SER A 8 -27.21 -34.80 68.46
N ILE A 9 -27.61 -36.05 68.14
CA ILE A 9 -27.41 -36.63 66.82
C ILE A 9 -28.53 -36.18 65.89
N ASP A 10 -29.79 -36.17 66.37
CA ASP A 10 -30.94 -35.67 65.60
C ASP A 10 -30.77 -34.19 65.20
N ASP A 11 -30.29 -33.32 66.10
CA ASP A 11 -30.01 -31.92 65.77
C ASP A 11 -28.92 -31.74 64.71
N ARG A 12 -27.91 -32.64 64.70
CA ARG A 12 -26.83 -32.62 63.72
C ARG A 12 -27.29 -33.16 62.37
N GLU A 13 -28.13 -34.18 62.36
CA GLU A 13 -28.75 -34.71 61.15
C GLU A 13 -29.73 -33.71 60.52
N GLN A 14 -30.48 -32.96 61.34
CA GLN A 14 -31.35 -31.88 60.86
C GLN A 14 -30.55 -30.72 60.25
N ARG A 15 -29.38 -30.37 60.83
CA ARG A 15 -28.48 -29.37 60.23
C ARG A 15 -27.88 -29.84 58.91
N LEU A 16 -27.42 -31.08 58.85
CA LEU A 16 -26.87 -31.67 57.62
C LEU A 16 -27.93 -31.82 56.52
N ALA A 17 -29.17 -32.17 56.88
CA ALA A 17 -30.28 -32.22 55.94
C ALA A 17 -30.62 -30.82 55.39
N LYS A 18 -30.54 -29.78 56.24
CA LYS A 18 -30.74 -28.40 55.82
C LYS A 18 -29.62 -27.89 54.90
N GLU A 19 -28.36 -28.15 55.25
CA GLU A 19 -27.20 -27.81 54.40
C GLU A 19 -27.24 -28.56 53.07
N LYS A 20 -27.61 -29.84 53.07
CA LYS A 20 -27.78 -30.62 51.84
C LYS A 20 -28.89 -30.04 50.95
N GLY A 21 -30.01 -29.61 51.54
CA GLY A 21 -31.08 -28.95 50.80
C GLY A 21 -30.68 -27.58 50.24
N GLU A 22 -29.79 -26.84 50.91
CA GLU A 22 -29.22 -25.60 50.40
C GLU A 22 -28.20 -25.85 49.27
N LEU A 23 -27.38 -26.90 49.41
CA LEU A 23 -26.46 -27.37 48.37
C LEU A 23 -27.17 -27.85 47.10
N GLU A 24 -28.28 -28.57 47.24
CA GLU A 24 -29.09 -29.01 46.09
C GLU A 24 -29.70 -27.81 45.34
N LYS A 25 -30.19 -26.80 46.07
CA LYS A 25 -30.67 -25.54 45.45
C LYS A 25 -29.56 -24.79 44.73
N LEU A 26 -28.37 -24.72 45.31
CA LEU A 26 -27.22 -24.06 44.69
C LEU A 26 -26.76 -24.82 43.44
N HIS A 27 -26.75 -26.15 43.50
CA HIS A 27 -26.42 -27.00 42.36
C HIS A 27 -27.41 -26.81 41.20
N ASP A 28 -28.71 -26.75 41.48
CA ASP A 28 -29.73 -26.50 40.47
C ASP A 28 -29.60 -25.09 39.86
N GLN A 29 -29.22 -24.11 40.68
CA GLN A 29 -28.98 -22.75 40.21
C GLN A 29 -27.76 -22.67 39.28
N VAL A 30 -26.64 -23.30 39.65
CA VAL A 30 -25.43 -23.36 38.82
C VAL A 30 -25.70 -24.14 37.52
N LYS A 31 -26.47 -25.23 37.60
CA LYS A 31 -26.84 -26.03 36.42
C LYS A 31 -27.66 -25.20 35.43
N LYS A 32 -28.63 -24.42 35.92
CA LYS A 32 -29.42 -23.50 35.10
C LYS A 32 -28.55 -22.44 34.43
N GLU A 33 -27.60 -21.87 35.17
CA GLU A 33 -26.67 -20.86 34.64
C GLU A 33 -25.72 -21.43 33.58
N ILE A 34 -25.26 -22.67 33.74
CA ILE A 34 -24.48 -23.38 32.71
C ILE A 34 -25.32 -23.62 31.45
N GLU A 35 -26.59 -24.02 31.58
CA GLU A 35 -27.50 -24.21 30.45
C GLU A 35 -27.72 -22.89 29.70
N ASP A 36 -27.96 -21.80 30.43
CA ASP A 36 -28.12 -20.46 29.85
C ASP A 36 -26.86 -20.00 29.10
N LEU A 37 -25.67 -20.23 29.68
CA LEU A 37 -24.39 -19.92 29.03
C LEU A 37 -24.13 -20.81 27.80
N GLN A 38 -24.55 -22.07 27.81
CA GLN A 38 -24.43 -22.95 26.65
C GLN A 38 -25.34 -22.49 25.51
N VAL A 39 -26.56 -22.04 25.82
CA VAL A 39 -27.48 -21.43 24.83
C VAL A 39 -26.89 -20.15 24.26
N GLN A 40 -26.36 -19.26 25.12
CA GLN A 40 -25.69 -18.04 24.66
C GLN A 40 -24.47 -18.35 23.79
N ARG A 41 -23.65 -19.35 24.15
CA ARG A 41 -22.49 -19.76 23.35
C ARG A 41 -22.90 -20.37 22.01
N LYS A 42 -24.04 -21.07 21.95
CA LYS A 42 -24.59 -21.62 20.71
C LYS A 42 -25.12 -20.51 19.80
N VAL A 43 -25.90 -19.57 20.35
CA VAL A 43 -26.39 -18.39 19.61
C VAL A 43 -25.23 -17.54 19.12
N PHE A 44 -24.20 -17.33 19.96
CA PHE A 44 -23.00 -16.60 19.57
C PHE A 44 -22.23 -17.33 18.45
N ARG A 45 -22.12 -18.67 18.51
CA ARG A 45 -21.51 -19.46 17.45
C ARG A 45 -22.32 -19.39 16.15
N GLU A 46 -23.65 -19.50 16.21
CA GLU A 46 -24.53 -19.32 15.05
C GLU A 46 -24.44 -17.91 14.49
N GLN A 47 -24.33 -16.87 15.32
CA GLN A 47 -24.11 -15.50 14.86
C GLN A 47 -22.74 -15.31 14.21
N VAL A 48 -21.69 -15.96 14.72
CA VAL A 48 -20.35 -15.97 14.11
C VAL A 48 -20.37 -16.74 12.79
N GLU A 49 -21.05 -17.87 12.71
CA GLU A 49 -21.22 -18.63 11.45
C GLU A 49 -22.08 -17.87 10.44
N ILE A 50 -23.14 -17.16 10.86
CA ILE A 50 -23.94 -16.28 10.00
C ILE A 50 -23.12 -15.06 9.56
N PHE A 51 -22.19 -14.55 10.38
CA PHE A 51 -21.27 -13.49 10.00
C PHE A 51 -20.20 -13.99 9.01
N GLU A 52 -19.65 -15.19 9.21
CA GLU A 52 -18.72 -15.85 8.29
C GLU A 52 -19.40 -16.28 6.98
N ALA A 53 -20.67 -16.66 7.01
CA ALA A 53 -21.49 -16.98 5.84
C ALA A 53 -22.02 -15.72 5.13
N GLY A 54 -22.35 -14.65 5.88
CA GLY A 54 -22.74 -13.34 5.36
C GLY A 54 -21.58 -12.57 4.72
N SER A 55 -20.34 -12.88 5.09
CA SER A 55 -19.12 -12.49 4.37
C SER A 55 -19.05 -13.09 2.95
N LYS A 56 -19.87 -14.10 2.64
CA LYS A 56 -19.95 -14.73 1.31
C LYS A 56 -21.14 -14.32 0.45
N GLY A 57 -22.01 -13.40 0.88
CA GLY A 57 -23.07 -12.95 -0.03
C GLY A 57 -24.07 -11.94 0.54
N SER A 58 -23.76 -10.66 0.32
CA SER A 58 -24.64 -9.62 -0.25
C SER A 58 -24.59 -8.30 0.53
N ILE A 59 -24.19 -7.24 -0.18
CA ILE A 59 -24.45 -5.86 0.22
C ILE A 59 -25.35 -5.27 -0.89
N PRO A 60 -26.49 -4.65 -0.57
CA PRO A 60 -27.32 -4.00 -1.57
C PRO A 60 -26.60 -2.79 -2.16
N ILE A 61 -26.66 -2.69 -3.49
CA ILE A 61 -26.16 -1.56 -4.27
C ILE A 61 -27.12 -0.39 -4.09
N THR A 62 -26.65 0.68 -3.47
CA THR A 62 -27.05 2.03 -3.82
C THR A 62 -25.80 2.90 -4.02
N MET A 63 -25.44 3.02 -5.30
CA MET A 63 -25.05 4.29 -5.91
C MET A 63 -23.70 4.93 -5.49
N ALA A 64 -22.59 4.20 -5.61
CA ALA A 64 -21.27 4.69 -6.04
C ALA A 64 -20.21 3.59 -5.90
N GLY A 65 -19.44 3.31 -6.96
CA GLY A 65 -18.13 2.65 -6.96
C GLY A 65 -17.96 1.39 -6.10
N ARG A 66 -17.97 0.21 -6.73
CA ARG A 66 -17.55 -1.06 -6.09
C ARG A 66 -16.22 -0.86 -5.33
N PRO A 67 -16.12 -1.10 -4.01
CA PRO A 67 -14.82 -1.16 -3.36
C PRO A 67 -14.10 -2.39 -3.91
N GLU A 68 -12.99 -2.18 -4.60
CA GLU A 68 -12.06 -3.25 -4.91
C GLU A 68 -11.66 -3.94 -3.59
N LYS A 69 -11.44 -5.25 -3.62
CA LYS A 69 -10.94 -6.00 -2.46
C LYS A 69 -9.68 -5.30 -1.96
N ILE A 70 -9.68 -4.85 -0.70
CA ILE A 70 -8.50 -4.29 -0.05
C ILE A 70 -7.49 -5.42 0.10
N GLU A 71 -6.50 -5.46 -0.80
CA GLU A 71 -5.37 -6.39 -0.71
C GLU A 71 -4.46 -5.95 0.43
N ILE A 72 -4.22 -6.84 1.39
CA ILE A 72 -3.27 -6.57 2.48
C ILE A 72 -1.87 -6.71 1.88
N VAL A 73 -1.17 -5.59 1.75
CA VAL A 73 0.21 -5.55 1.28
C VAL A 73 1.11 -6.18 2.35
N SER A 74 1.96 -7.13 1.94
CA SER A 74 2.98 -7.72 2.82
C SER A 74 3.94 -6.65 3.36
N GLU A 75 4.41 -6.80 4.59
CA GLU A 75 5.35 -5.86 5.22
C GLU A 75 6.62 -5.62 4.37
N GLU A 76 7.14 -6.66 3.71
CA GLU A 76 8.32 -6.57 2.85
C GLU A 76 8.12 -5.61 1.67
N ARG A 77 6.98 -5.70 0.98
CA ARG A 77 6.62 -4.80 -0.12
C ARG A 77 6.48 -3.36 0.36
N MET A 78 5.94 -3.14 1.56
CA MET A 78 5.84 -1.80 2.15
C MET A 78 7.23 -1.21 2.44
N ARG A 79 8.15 -1.99 3.02
CA ARG A 79 9.52 -1.54 3.27
C ARG A 79 10.25 -1.20 1.96
N GLN A 80 10.14 -2.06 0.95
CA GLN A 80 10.74 -1.80 -0.38
C GLN A 80 10.20 -0.52 -1.02
N ALA A 81 8.88 -0.28 -0.95
CA ALA A 81 8.28 0.93 -1.47
C ALA A 81 8.76 2.18 -0.71
N ALA A 82 8.89 2.09 0.62
CA ALA A 82 9.39 3.18 1.44
C ALA A 82 10.87 3.50 1.13
N ASP A 83 11.70 2.48 0.96
CA ASP A 83 13.12 2.64 0.61
C ASP A 83 13.30 3.24 -0.79
N LEU A 84 12.46 2.83 -1.75
CA LEU A 84 12.44 3.41 -3.09
C LEU A 84 12.02 4.88 -3.06
N GLU A 85 10.95 5.21 -2.33
CA GLU A 85 10.47 6.59 -2.21
C GLU A 85 11.51 7.49 -1.54
N ALA A 86 12.19 6.99 -0.50
CA ALA A 86 13.30 7.68 0.13
C ALA A 86 14.45 7.95 -0.86
N PHE A 87 14.83 6.95 -1.67
CA PHE A 87 15.85 7.09 -2.71
C PHE A 87 15.45 8.10 -3.80
N MET A 88 14.17 8.13 -4.19
CA MET A 88 13.66 9.10 -5.18
C MET A 88 13.58 10.53 -4.65
N HIS A 89 13.57 10.69 -3.33
CA HIS A 89 13.56 11.98 -2.65
C HIS A 89 14.95 12.56 -2.38
N GLU A 90 16.03 11.80 -2.62
CA GLU A 90 17.41 12.29 -2.51
C GLU A 90 17.65 13.49 -3.44
N GLU A 91 18.37 14.49 -2.92
CA GLU A 91 18.75 15.68 -3.70
C GLU A 91 20.02 15.42 -4.51
N VAL A 92 19.97 15.77 -5.78
CA VAL A 92 21.07 15.62 -6.73
C VAL A 92 21.33 16.98 -7.37
N GLU A 93 22.61 17.34 -7.51
CA GLU A 93 23.00 18.60 -8.15
C GLU A 93 23.17 18.39 -9.65
N ILE A 94 22.33 19.07 -10.42
CA ILE A 94 22.32 18.98 -11.89
C ILE A 94 22.42 20.35 -12.54
N MET A 95 22.79 20.36 -13.83
CA MET A 95 22.69 21.50 -14.71
C MET A 95 22.15 21.07 -16.06
N VAL A 96 21.10 21.73 -16.51
CA VAL A 96 20.64 21.65 -17.89
C VAL A 96 21.39 22.74 -18.67
N PRO A 97 22.04 22.44 -19.80
CA PRO A 97 22.70 23.45 -20.62
C PRO A 97 21.71 24.56 -21.05
N PRO A 98 22.21 25.79 -21.25
CA PRO A 98 21.39 26.86 -21.85
C PRO A 98 20.93 26.44 -23.25
N GLY A 99 19.80 26.99 -23.69
CA GLY A 99 19.35 26.84 -25.07
C GLY A 99 20.35 27.46 -26.06
N ASN A 100 20.34 26.96 -27.29
CA ASN A 100 21.17 27.47 -28.38
C ASN A 100 20.42 28.48 -29.27
N SER A 101 19.10 28.57 -29.10
CA SER A 101 18.21 29.44 -29.87
C SER A 101 17.34 30.30 -28.95
N ASP A 102 16.92 31.47 -29.44
CA ASP A 102 16.01 32.37 -28.72
C ASP A 102 14.60 31.77 -28.50
N SER A 103 14.25 30.71 -29.25
CA SER A 103 13.01 29.96 -29.08
C SER A 103 13.06 28.93 -27.95
N ASP A 104 14.22 28.69 -27.34
CA ASP A 104 14.35 27.68 -26.29
C ASP A 104 13.74 28.16 -24.97
N ILE A 105 12.93 27.29 -24.35
CA ILE A 105 12.26 27.62 -23.09
C ILE A 105 13.31 27.72 -21.96
N PRO A 106 13.44 28.87 -21.28
CA PRO A 106 14.48 29.09 -20.28
C PRO A 106 14.25 28.32 -18.97
N VAL A 107 12.99 28.01 -18.65
CA VAL A 107 12.59 27.26 -17.46
C VAL A 107 11.80 26.02 -17.87
N LEU A 108 12.32 24.85 -17.52
CA LEU A 108 11.64 23.58 -17.74
C LEU A 108 10.71 23.28 -16.57
N LEU A 109 9.44 22.98 -16.85
CA LEU A 109 8.48 22.56 -15.84
C LEU A 109 8.33 21.04 -15.90
N VAL A 110 8.93 20.34 -14.94
CA VAL A 110 8.82 18.88 -14.83
C VAL A 110 7.72 18.54 -13.83
N ASN A 111 6.76 17.72 -14.23
CA ASN A 111 5.68 17.26 -13.36
C ASN A 111 5.92 15.81 -12.91
N VAL A 112 5.85 15.57 -11.61
CA VAL A 112 5.83 14.21 -11.04
C VAL A 112 4.75 14.17 -9.96
N ASN A 113 3.79 13.26 -10.10
CA ASN A 113 2.67 13.07 -9.15
C ASN A 113 1.89 14.37 -8.88
N GLY A 114 1.66 15.18 -9.92
CA GLY A 114 0.89 16.43 -9.81
C GLY A 114 1.69 17.62 -9.27
N ILE A 115 2.94 17.44 -8.86
CA ILE A 115 3.80 18.51 -8.37
C ILE A 115 4.74 18.97 -9.50
N ASN A 116 4.65 20.26 -9.83
CA ASN A 116 5.54 20.91 -10.81
C ASN A 116 6.83 21.36 -10.12
N GLN A 117 7.98 20.93 -10.66
CA GLN A 117 9.30 21.43 -10.30
C GLN A 117 9.86 22.27 -11.46
N PRO A 118 10.00 23.60 -11.28
CA PRO A 118 10.71 24.42 -12.25
C PRO A 118 12.22 24.17 -12.18
N ILE A 119 12.85 24.05 -13.35
CA ILE A 119 14.28 23.84 -13.52
C ILE A 119 14.80 24.92 -14.48
N VAL A 120 15.59 25.84 -13.95
CA VAL A 120 16.16 26.93 -14.76
C VAL A 120 17.35 26.41 -15.56
N ARG A 121 17.37 26.63 -16.88
CA ARG A 121 18.52 26.24 -17.71
C ARG A 121 19.75 27.10 -17.41
N GLY A 122 20.93 26.55 -17.64
CA GLY A 122 22.22 27.21 -17.45
C GLY A 122 22.64 27.41 -15.99
N LYS A 123 21.86 26.96 -15.01
CA LYS A 123 22.15 27.10 -13.58
C LYS A 123 22.24 25.74 -12.89
N ARG A 124 23.25 25.58 -12.04
CA ARG A 124 23.35 24.42 -11.13
C ARG A 124 22.27 24.53 -10.07
N GLN A 125 21.47 23.48 -9.93
CA GLN A 125 20.36 23.42 -8.98
C GLN A 125 20.34 22.04 -8.33
N ARG A 126 19.97 22.02 -7.04
CA ARG A 126 19.71 20.79 -6.31
C ARG A 126 18.24 20.42 -6.47
N ILE A 127 18.00 19.25 -7.06
CA ILE A 127 16.66 18.79 -7.42
C ILE A 127 16.52 17.34 -6.96
N LYS A 128 15.31 16.95 -6.55
CA LYS A 128 15.04 15.57 -6.15
C LYS A 128 15.16 14.61 -7.33
N ARG A 129 15.70 13.42 -7.08
CA ARG A 129 15.94 12.38 -8.08
C ARG A 129 14.72 12.04 -8.93
N LYS A 130 13.50 12.03 -8.36
CA LYS A 130 12.27 11.76 -9.11
C LYS A 130 12.04 12.69 -10.32
N TYR A 131 12.47 13.95 -10.25
CA TYR A 131 12.36 14.87 -11.39
C TYR A 131 13.46 14.61 -12.43
N ILE A 132 14.61 14.10 -12.00
CA ILE A 132 15.71 13.72 -12.88
C ILE A 132 15.34 12.47 -13.67
N GLU A 133 14.62 11.52 -13.06
CA GLU A 133 14.07 10.36 -13.75
C GLU A 133 13.21 10.78 -14.95
N ALA A 134 12.28 11.71 -14.71
CA ALA A 134 11.39 12.22 -15.76
C ALA A 134 12.17 12.94 -16.87
N LEU A 135 13.24 13.67 -16.54
CA LEU A 135 14.13 14.28 -17.53
C LEU A 135 14.92 13.23 -18.32
N ALA A 136 15.48 12.23 -17.64
CA ALA A 136 16.30 11.16 -18.25
C ALA A 136 15.49 10.30 -19.23
N ARG A 137 14.22 10.02 -18.90
CA ARG A 137 13.29 9.30 -19.78
C ARG A 137 12.66 10.19 -20.85
N SER A 138 12.82 11.51 -20.78
CA SER A 138 12.25 12.42 -21.78
C SER A 138 13.02 12.28 -23.09
N ARG A 139 12.37 11.68 -24.09
CA ARG A 139 12.89 11.52 -25.45
C ARG A 139 11.91 12.08 -26.46
N PHE A 140 12.44 12.58 -27.57
CA PHE A 140 11.63 12.89 -28.75
C PHE A 140 12.09 12.01 -29.90
N THR A 141 11.13 11.56 -30.69
CA THR A 141 11.38 10.85 -31.95
C THR A 141 11.15 11.84 -33.09
N ARG A 142 12.16 12.06 -33.92
CA ARG A 142 12.04 12.83 -35.16
C ARG A 142 11.95 11.87 -36.33
N TYR A 143 11.14 12.26 -37.30
CA TYR A 143 11.01 11.59 -38.58
C TYR A 143 11.64 12.48 -39.65
N ASP A 144 12.57 11.92 -40.40
CA ASP A 144 13.24 12.55 -41.52
C ASP A 144 12.92 11.75 -42.79
N THR A 145 12.58 12.48 -43.84
CA THR A 145 12.11 11.92 -45.09
C THR A 145 13.19 12.16 -46.13
N LYS A 146 13.89 11.09 -46.53
CA LYS A 146 14.95 11.16 -47.53
C LYS A 146 14.50 10.48 -48.81
N ALA A 147 14.58 11.19 -49.94
CA ALA A 147 14.57 10.58 -51.26
C ALA A 147 16.02 10.20 -51.59
N PRO A 148 16.36 8.91 -51.69
CA PRO A 148 17.74 8.45 -51.84
C PRO A 148 18.33 8.78 -53.22
N ASP A 149 17.49 9.02 -54.23
CA ASP A 149 17.91 9.40 -55.58
C ASP A 149 16.97 10.48 -56.15
N HIS A 150 17.55 11.50 -56.80
CA HIS A 150 16.81 12.57 -57.47
C HIS A 150 16.06 12.06 -58.70
N ASN A 151 16.50 10.96 -59.31
CA ASN A 151 15.90 10.38 -60.52
C ASN A 151 14.72 9.44 -60.24
N THR A 152 14.51 9.00 -58.99
CA THR A 152 13.35 8.18 -58.57
C THR A 152 12.68 8.82 -57.34
N PRO A 153 11.93 9.92 -57.54
CA PRO A 153 11.26 10.63 -56.45
C PRO A 153 10.17 9.80 -55.73
N ASP A 154 9.71 8.69 -56.34
CA ASP A 154 8.67 7.81 -55.79
C ASP A 154 9.18 6.92 -54.63
N MET A 155 10.49 6.77 -54.46
CA MET A 155 11.06 6.01 -53.34
C MET A 155 11.38 6.92 -52.16
N ILE A 156 10.38 7.18 -51.32
CA ILE A 156 10.56 7.94 -50.10
C ILE A 156 10.93 7.00 -48.93
N GLN A 157 12.12 7.20 -48.34
CA GLN A 157 12.53 6.50 -47.12
C GLN A 157 12.28 7.38 -45.90
N LEU A 158 11.51 6.86 -44.95
CA LEU A 158 11.21 7.51 -43.68
C LEU A 158 12.16 6.97 -42.60
N ASN A 159 13.14 7.79 -42.23
CA ASN A 159 14.08 7.49 -41.17
C ASN A 159 13.56 8.10 -39.87
N HIS A 160 13.57 7.32 -38.79
CA HIS A 160 13.27 7.85 -37.47
C HIS A 160 14.51 7.75 -36.59
N TYR A 161 14.72 8.77 -35.77
CA TYR A 161 15.76 8.75 -34.74
C TYR A 161 15.17 9.32 -33.44
N THR A 162 15.48 8.63 -32.34
CA THR A 162 15.04 9.02 -31.01
C THR A 162 16.23 9.59 -30.24
N THR A 163 16.05 10.77 -29.67
CA THR A 163 17.09 11.47 -28.91
C THR A 163 16.52 12.03 -27.61
N VAL A 164 17.39 12.19 -26.61
CA VAL A 164 17.01 12.79 -25.32
C VAL A 164 16.58 14.24 -25.52
N SER A 165 15.43 14.62 -24.97
CA SER A 165 14.84 15.95 -25.14
C SER A 165 15.62 17.04 -24.42
N TYR A 166 16.08 16.74 -23.21
CA TYR A 166 16.73 17.70 -22.33
C TYR A 166 18.02 17.08 -21.77
N PRO A 167 19.15 17.20 -22.47
CA PRO A 167 20.41 16.72 -21.93
C PRO A 167 20.76 17.49 -20.65
N PHE A 168 21.34 16.81 -19.67
CA PHE A 168 21.77 17.44 -18.42
C PHE A 168 23.08 16.81 -17.91
N THR A 169 23.78 17.54 -17.07
CA THR A 169 25.01 17.09 -16.42
C THR A 169 24.76 16.95 -14.92
N VAL A 170 25.19 15.82 -14.35
CA VAL A 170 25.16 15.55 -12.92
C VAL A 170 26.50 15.92 -12.31
N TYR A 171 26.49 16.74 -11.26
CA TYR A 171 27.71 17.19 -10.56
C TYR A 171 27.92 16.46 -9.23
N LYS A 172 26.84 16.28 -8.46
CA LYS A 172 26.90 15.66 -7.14
C LYS A 172 25.74 14.69 -6.98
N ASP A 173 26.08 13.42 -6.79
CA ASP A 173 25.14 12.33 -6.56
C ASP A 173 25.80 11.22 -5.72
N THR A 174 25.01 10.27 -5.24
CA THR A 174 25.45 9.02 -4.63
C THR A 174 25.93 8.02 -5.70
N PRO A 175 26.87 7.11 -5.39
CA PRO A 175 27.33 6.10 -6.36
C PRO A 175 26.21 5.19 -6.87
N LYS A 176 25.27 4.82 -5.98
CA LYS A 176 24.07 4.06 -6.33
C LYS A 176 23.18 4.85 -7.30
N GLY A 177 23.01 6.15 -7.04
CA GLY A 177 22.28 7.07 -7.90
C GLY A 177 22.84 7.16 -9.31
N HIS A 178 24.18 7.22 -9.43
CA HIS A 178 24.84 7.28 -10.73
C HIS A 178 24.64 5.99 -11.53
N ALA A 179 24.83 4.82 -10.91
CA ALA A 179 24.62 3.53 -11.57
C ALA A 179 23.17 3.39 -12.06
N TRP A 180 22.20 3.69 -11.20
CA TRP A 180 20.78 3.68 -11.53
C TRP A 180 20.42 4.64 -12.68
N LEU A 181 21.04 5.83 -12.73
CA LEU A 181 20.78 6.79 -13.80
C LEU A 181 21.31 6.29 -15.15
N GLN A 182 22.49 5.66 -15.17
CA GLN A 182 23.03 5.06 -16.38
C GLN A 182 22.12 3.94 -16.92
N GLU A 183 21.56 3.11 -16.02
CA GLU A 183 20.60 2.08 -16.39
C GLU A 183 19.35 2.67 -17.05
N ILE A 184 18.82 3.78 -16.53
CA ILE A 184 17.65 4.44 -17.11
C ILE A 184 17.96 5.04 -18.48
N ILE A 185 19.11 5.69 -18.62
CA ILE A 185 19.51 6.30 -19.89
C ILE A 185 19.71 5.22 -20.97
N ALA A 186 20.19 4.05 -20.58
CA ALA A 186 20.40 2.90 -21.48
C ALA A 186 19.10 2.22 -21.95
N GLN A 187 17.99 2.38 -21.22
CA GLN A 187 16.69 1.85 -21.64
C GLN A 187 16.18 2.62 -22.87
N PRO A 188 15.63 1.97 -23.91
CA PRO A 188 15.10 2.63 -25.11
C PRO A 188 13.91 3.55 -24.81
#